data_AF-A5DC36-F1
#
_entry.id   AF-A5DC36-F1
#
_cell.length_a   1.000
_cell.length_b   1.000
_cell.length_c   1.000
_cell.angle_alpha   90.00
_cell.angle_beta   90.00
_cell.angle_gamma   90.00
#
_symmetry.space_group_name_H-M   'P 1'
#
loop_
_entity.id
_entity.type
_entity.pdbx_description
1 polymer ?
#
loop_
_entity_poly.entity_id
_entity_poly.type
_entity_poly.pdbx_seq_one_letter_code
_entity_poly.pdbx_strand_id
1 'polypeptide(L)'
;MFSIDSLLLSKLGPFPDMAHSMYETKRNIWSCHFRSEYPSQRLTENSSQISQKTPKLPKSQKHEKVEPKSVSGLSLDRIPPNSRFFIIKSFTEKDVASSVEHGVWTSTDLGNKRLDKAYKTTSEDGGKVYLFFSVNGSGRFCGIAEMTAAVNFKSKLNIWNETSRWSGVFPITWVSTDSLPNRHFVQLRNPLNENKPITYSRDTQEVPFNIAFKFIAIYAKCDIYKRK
;
A
#
# COMPACT_ATOMS: atom_id res chain seq x y z
N MET A 1 37.58 1.61 -6.65
CA MET A 1 37.58 2.97 -6.06
C MET A 1 36.86 3.88 -7.03
N PHE A 2 35.53 4.05 -6.88
CA PHE A 2 34.76 5.25 -7.26
C PHE A 2 33.40 5.13 -6.56
N SER A 3 33.23 5.92 -5.50
CA SER A 3 31.99 6.09 -4.75
C SER A 3 31.21 7.23 -5.40
N ILE A 4 29.97 6.98 -5.80
CA ILE A 4 29.07 7.99 -6.35
C ILE A 4 27.73 8.01 -5.60
N ASP A 5 27.73 7.97 -4.27
CA ASP A 5 26.47 7.91 -3.48
C ASP A 5 26.30 8.99 -2.41
N SER A 6 26.96 10.15 -2.54
CA SER A 6 26.76 11.26 -1.59
C SER A 6 26.05 12.49 -2.16
N LEU A 7 26.00 12.66 -3.50
CA LEU A 7 25.53 13.92 -4.10
C LEU A 7 24.03 14.00 -4.42
N LEU A 8 23.28 12.89 -4.38
CA LEU A 8 21.84 12.92 -4.71
C LEU A 8 20.94 13.16 -3.48
N LEU A 9 21.42 12.90 -2.25
CA LEU A 9 20.65 13.11 -1.02
C LEU A 9 20.75 14.54 -0.46
N SER A 10 21.76 15.32 -0.84
CA SER A 10 22.00 16.66 -0.29
C SER A 10 21.19 17.78 -0.94
N LYS A 11 20.44 17.51 -2.02
CA LYS A 11 19.65 18.52 -2.76
C LYS A 11 18.19 18.64 -2.36
N LEU A 12 17.73 17.91 -1.35
CA LEU A 12 16.38 18.09 -0.80
C LEU A 12 16.47 19.04 0.39
N GLY A 13 16.33 20.34 0.12
CA GLY A 13 16.27 21.37 1.16
C GLY A 13 15.16 21.11 2.19
N PRO A 14 15.25 21.72 3.39
CA PRO A 14 14.23 21.58 4.41
C PRO A 14 12.90 22.15 3.93
N PHE A 15 11.81 21.39 4.07
CA PHE A 15 10.45 21.90 3.88
C PHE A 15 10.09 22.83 5.06
N PRO A 16 9.48 24.00 4.81
CA PRO A 16 9.11 24.93 5.87
C PRO A 16 7.97 24.38 6.74
N ASP A 17 8.20 24.53 8.05
CA ASP A 17 7.28 24.53 9.20
C ASP A 17 6.43 23.28 9.49
N MET A 18 6.92 22.46 10.42
CA MET A 18 6.23 21.28 10.97
C MET A 18 6.19 21.35 12.50
N ALA A 19 5.74 22.49 13.06
CA ALA A 19 5.71 22.71 14.51
C ALA A 19 4.30 22.72 15.15
N HIS A 20 3.22 22.40 14.42
CA HIS A 20 1.86 22.40 14.98
C HIS A 20 1.04 21.14 14.64
N SER A 21 1.56 19.96 14.99
CA SER A 21 0.72 18.75 15.16
C SER A 21 1.49 17.68 15.95
N MET A 22 2.00 18.03 17.12
CA MET A 22 2.45 17.04 18.09
C MET A 22 1.50 17.08 19.26
N TYR A 23 0.48 16.22 19.23
CA TYR A 23 -0.16 15.54 20.36
C TYR A 23 -1.39 14.81 19.82
N GLU A 24 -1.17 13.66 19.19
CA GLU A 24 -2.16 12.58 19.19
C GLU A 24 -1.47 11.28 18.76
N THR A 25 -1.04 10.51 19.76
CA THR A 25 -0.56 9.14 19.54
C THR A 25 -1.08 8.27 20.67
N LYS A 26 -2.07 7.44 20.34
CA LYS A 26 -2.12 5.99 20.62
C LYS A 26 -3.38 5.39 20.00
N ARG A 27 -3.16 4.41 19.11
CA ARG A 27 -4.09 3.37 18.61
C ARG A 27 -5.29 3.81 17.76
N ASN A 28 -5.18 3.54 16.46
CA ASN A 28 -6.15 2.81 15.62
C ASN A 28 -5.91 3.21 14.16
N ILE A 29 -5.82 2.23 13.26
CA ILE A 29 -5.63 2.41 11.81
C ILE A 29 -6.81 3.17 11.14
N TRP A 30 -7.83 3.56 11.92
CA TRP A 30 -9.13 4.02 11.40
C TRP A 30 -9.77 5.24 12.09
N SER A 31 -9.09 5.95 13.00
CA SER A 31 -9.75 7.12 13.63
C SER A 31 -9.49 8.43 12.86
N CYS A 32 -10.25 8.64 11.79
CA CYS A 32 -10.65 9.98 11.38
C CYS A 32 -12.15 9.97 11.10
N HIS A 33 -12.94 10.23 12.15
CA HIS A 33 -14.35 10.59 12.01
C HIS A 33 -14.42 11.98 11.40
N PHE A 34 -14.51 12.06 10.06
CA PHE A 34 -15.10 13.22 9.40
C PHE A 34 -16.59 12.94 9.23
N ARG A 35 -17.40 13.56 10.09
CA ARG A 35 -18.86 13.49 10.06
C ARG A 35 -19.37 14.32 8.87
N SER A 36 -19.77 13.67 7.78
CA SER A 36 -20.70 14.29 6.82
C SER A 36 -22.12 13.89 7.20
N GLU A 37 -22.87 14.82 7.77
CA GLU A 37 -24.32 14.71 7.96
C GLU A 37 -25.02 14.86 6.60
N TYR A 38 -25.80 13.85 6.21
CA TYR A 38 -26.99 14.03 5.37
C TYR A 38 -28.09 13.04 5.81
N PRO A 39 -29.39 13.41 5.74
CA PRO A 39 -30.41 12.87 6.64
C PRO A 39 -31.14 11.61 6.16
N SER A 40 -31.63 10.89 7.18
CA SER A 40 -32.51 9.73 7.32
C SER A 40 -33.48 9.35 6.19
N GLN A 41 -33.71 8.03 6.06
CA GLN A 41 -35.04 7.43 6.25
C GLN A 41 -34.96 6.10 7.03
N ARG A 42 -35.96 5.90 7.88
CA ARG A 42 -36.10 4.92 8.96
C ARG A 42 -37.14 3.88 8.52
N LEU A 43 -36.87 2.59 8.65
CA LEU A 43 -37.89 1.54 8.74
C LEU A 43 -37.46 0.49 9.77
N THR A 44 -38.47 -0.09 10.40
CA THR A 44 -38.54 -0.60 11.78
C THR A 44 -38.21 -2.09 11.93
N GLU A 45 -37.69 -2.41 13.12
CA GLU A 45 -37.89 -3.60 13.96
C GLU A 45 -38.27 -4.95 13.32
N ASN A 46 -37.49 -5.98 13.62
CA ASN A 46 -37.99 -7.06 14.48
C ASN A 46 -36.88 -7.92 15.08
N SER A 47 -36.99 -8.11 16.39
CA SER A 47 -36.17 -8.98 17.23
C SER A 47 -36.62 -10.43 17.15
N SER A 48 -35.69 -11.38 17.22
CA SER A 48 -35.93 -12.70 17.83
C SER A 48 -34.62 -13.25 18.36
N GLN A 49 -34.64 -13.58 19.65
CA GLN A 49 -33.58 -14.17 20.46
C GLN A 49 -33.25 -15.60 20.01
N ILE A 50 -32.01 -16.07 20.19
CA ILE A 50 -31.70 -17.47 20.54
C ILE A 50 -30.38 -17.52 21.32
N SER A 51 -30.39 -18.46 22.27
CA SER A 51 -29.63 -18.54 23.50
C SER A 51 -28.21 -19.11 23.38
N GLN A 52 -27.45 -18.85 24.44
CA GLN A 52 -26.04 -19.13 24.71
C GLN A 52 -25.70 -20.63 24.78
N LYS A 53 -24.51 -21.00 24.27
CA LYS A 53 -23.69 -22.11 24.80
C LYS A 53 -22.21 -21.76 24.71
N THR A 54 -21.60 -21.48 25.86
CA THR A 54 -20.16 -21.36 26.08
C THR A 54 -19.47 -22.73 26.06
N PRO A 55 -18.23 -22.81 25.54
CA PRO A 55 -17.24 -23.70 26.14
C PRO A 55 -15.93 -23.00 26.53
N LYS A 56 -15.64 -23.12 27.83
CA LYS A 56 -14.38 -23.25 28.59
C LYS A 56 -13.02 -22.88 27.94
N LEU A 57 -12.29 -22.07 28.70
CA LEU A 57 -10.90 -21.63 28.57
C LEU A 57 -9.89 -22.73 28.98
N PRO A 58 -8.79 -22.95 28.23
CA PRO A 58 -7.56 -23.54 28.76
C PRO A 58 -6.55 -22.47 29.20
N LYS A 59 -5.81 -22.78 30.26
CA LYS A 59 -4.86 -21.91 30.97
C LYS A 59 -3.46 -21.85 30.32
N SER A 60 -2.85 -20.67 30.44
CA SER A 60 -1.42 -20.30 30.53
C SER A 60 -0.38 -20.93 29.60
N GLN A 61 0.28 -20.06 28.81
CA GLN A 61 1.72 -20.15 28.56
C GLN A 61 2.39 -18.79 28.78
N LYS A 62 3.64 -18.86 29.23
CA LYS A 62 4.47 -17.81 29.83
C LYS A 62 4.97 -16.79 28.80
N HIS A 63 5.42 -15.65 29.34
CA HIS A 63 6.00 -14.50 28.66
C HIS A 63 7.03 -14.84 27.57
N GLU A 64 6.88 -14.21 26.41
CA GLU A 64 8.00 -13.73 25.62
C GLU A 64 7.71 -12.27 25.23
N LYS A 65 8.62 -11.36 25.57
CA LYS A 65 8.57 -9.95 25.15
C LYS A 65 8.62 -9.92 23.62
N VAL A 66 7.50 -9.70 22.95
CA VAL A 66 7.53 -9.34 21.54
C VAL A 66 7.87 -7.86 21.45
N GLU A 67 9.14 -7.58 21.20
CA GLU A 67 9.58 -6.25 20.79
C GLU A 67 8.84 -5.80 19.52
N PRO A 68 8.47 -4.51 19.41
CA PRO A 68 7.74 -4.01 18.25
C PRO A 68 8.64 -4.09 17.01
N LYS A 69 8.28 -5.00 16.08
CA LYS A 69 8.98 -5.19 14.80
C LYS A 69 8.94 -3.89 13.99
N SER A 70 10.09 -3.24 13.95
CA SER A 70 10.47 -2.14 13.06
C SER A 70 10.13 -2.44 11.60
N VAL A 71 9.72 -1.42 10.83
CA VAL A 71 9.67 -1.44 9.36
C VAL A 71 11.06 -1.79 8.82
N SER A 72 11.25 -3.03 8.35
CA SER A 72 12.58 -3.58 8.02
C SER A 72 12.72 -4.02 6.55
N GLY A 73 11.71 -3.81 5.72
CA GLY A 73 11.63 -4.47 4.41
C GLY A 73 12.27 -3.75 3.22
N LEU A 74 12.22 -2.42 3.14
CA LEU A 74 12.71 -1.66 1.98
C LEU A 74 14.00 -0.90 2.30
N SER A 75 15.12 -1.61 2.33
CA SER A 75 16.41 -0.96 2.08
C SER A 75 16.47 -0.64 0.60
N LEU A 76 16.67 0.63 0.23
CA LEU A 76 16.83 1.06 -1.16
C LEU A 76 17.91 0.25 -1.89
N ASP A 77 18.96 -0.14 -1.15
CA ASP A 77 20.08 -0.95 -1.64
C ASP A 77 19.69 -2.39 -2.04
N ARG A 78 18.50 -2.86 -1.65
CA ARG A 78 18.00 -4.21 -1.95
C ARG A 78 17.09 -4.27 -3.17
N ILE A 79 16.84 -3.14 -3.83
CA ILE A 79 16.01 -3.08 -5.04
C ILE A 79 16.89 -3.38 -6.24
N PRO A 80 16.65 -4.49 -6.98
CA PRO A 80 17.41 -4.80 -8.18
C PRO A 80 17.29 -3.69 -9.25
N PRO A 81 18.35 -3.36 -10.01
CA PRO A 81 18.31 -2.30 -11.01
C PRO A 81 17.25 -2.49 -12.10
N ASN A 82 16.94 -3.74 -12.46
CA ASN A 82 15.95 -4.09 -13.49
C ASN A 82 14.51 -4.12 -12.95
N SER A 83 14.28 -3.63 -11.73
CA SER A 83 12.94 -3.58 -11.14
C SER A 83 11.99 -2.61 -11.86
N ARG A 84 10.72 -2.96 -11.87
CA ARG A 84 9.63 -2.16 -12.45
C ARG A 84 8.59 -1.80 -11.38
N PHE A 85 7.94 -0.66 -11.56
CA PHE A 85 7.10 -0.04 -10.54
C PHE A 85 5.77 0.39 -11.14
N PHE A 86 4.67 0.10 -10.43
CA PHE A 86 3.32 0.42 -10.90
C PHE A 86 2.50 1.07 -9.80
N ILE A 87 1.68 2.05 -10.19
CA ILE A 87 0.64 2.59 -9.31
C ILE A 87 -0.55 1.65 -9.33
N ILE A 88 -1.06 1.31 -8.14
CA ILE A 88 -2.31 0.55 -7.97
C ILE A 88 -3.38 1.47 -7.39
N LYS A 89 -4.53 1.53 -8.08
CA LYS A 89 -5.67 2.35 -7.69
C LYS A 89 -6.83 1.45 -7.25
N SER A 90 -6.99 1.30 -5.94
CA SER A 90 -8.13 0.57 -5.39
C SER A 90 -9.40 1.44 -5.39
N PHE A 91 -10.55 0.82 -5.65
CA PHE A 91 -11.86 1.45 -5.48
C PHE A 91 -12.25 1.60 -4.03
N THR A 92 -11.90 0.61 -3.19
CA THR A 92 -12.31 0.59 -1.78
C THR A 92 -11.13 0.36 -0.85
N GLU A 93 -11.21 0.92 0.35
CA GLU A 93 -10.24 0.63 1.43
C GLU A 93 -10.40 -0.82 1.93
N LYS A 94 -11.60 -1.41 1.81
CA LYS A 94 -11.87 -2.80 2.16
C LYS A 94 -11.06 -3.79 1.33
N ASP A 95 -10.93 -3.56 0.03
CA ASP A 95 -10.13 -4.42 -0.85
C ASP A 95 -8.65 -4.38 -0.46
N VAL A 96 -8.14 -3.20 -0.09
CA VAL A 96 -6.75 -3.04 0.40
C VAL A 96 -6.57 -3.79 1.73
N ALA A 97 -7.50 -3.66 2.67
CA ALA A 97 -7.42 -4.38 3.94
C ALA A 97 -7.44 -5.90 3.74
N SER A 98 -8.34 -6.39 2.87
CA SER A 98 -8.42 -7.80 2.48
C SER A 98 -7.10 -8.29 1.86
N SER A 99 -6.48 -7.46 1.01
CA SER A 99 -5.18 -7.77 0.42
C SER A 99 -4.04 -7.85 1.45
N VAL A 100 -4.04 -6.97 2.46
CA VAL A 100 -3.05 -7.02 3.55
C VAL A 100 -3.20 -8.31 4.35
N GLU A 101 -4.44 -8.74 4.61
CA GLU A 101 -4.73 -9.96 5.36
C GLU A 101 -4.36 -11.24 4.58
N HIS A 102 -4.65 -11.28 3.28
CA HIS A 102 -4.53 -12.49 2.47
C HIS A 102 -3.26 -12.56 1.61
N GLY A 103 -2.50 -11.47 1.47
CA GLY A 103 -1.26 -11.45 0.68
C GLY A 103 -1.49 -11.63 -0.82
N VAL A 104 -2.62 -11.17 -1.33
CA VAL A 104 -2.98 -11.30 -2.75
C VAL A 104 -3.56 -10.00 -3.29
N TRP A 105 -3.49 -9.81 -4.61
CA TRP A 105 -4.15 -8.72 -5.30
C TRP A 105 -4.81 -9.19 -6.60
N THR A 106 -5.73 -8.36 -7.08
CA THR A 106 -6.35 -8.47 -8.39
C THR A 106 -6.60 -7.05 -8.92
N SER A 107 -6.38 -6.84 -10.21
CA SER A 107 -6.71 -5.60 -10.93
C SER A 107 -7.80 -5.89 -11.97
N THR A 108 -8.08 -4.91 -12.84
CA THR A 108 -8.88 -5.11 -14.06
C THR A 108 -8.22 -6.12 -15.00
N ASP A 109 -8.96 -6.74 -15.92
CA ASP A 109 -8.39 -7.69 -16.89
C ASP A 109 -7.20 -7.12 -17.67
N LEU A 110 -7.30 -5.85 -18.10
CA LEU A 110 -6.20 -5.16 -18.79
C LEU A 110 -5.02 -4.92 -17.84
N GLY A 111 -5.30 -4.51 -16.60
CA GLY A 111 -4.28 -4.32 -15.57
C GLY A 111 -3.54 -5.61 -15.24
N ASN A 112 -4.27 -6.71 -15.04
CA ASN A 112 -3.72 -8.04 -14.80
C ASN A 112 -2.83 -8.51 -15.96
N LYS A 113 -3.25 -8.32 -17.23
CA LYS A 113 -2.40 -8.62 -18.39
C LYS A 113 -1.11 -7.80 -18.41
N ARG A 114 -1.19 -6.51 -18.06
CA ARG A 114 0.00 -5.64 -17.98
C ARG A 114 0.97 -6.07 -16.89
N LEU A 115 0.45 -6.33 -15.68
CA LEU A 115 1.25 -6.74 -14.53
C LEU A 115 1.85 -8.14 -14.73
N ASP A 116 1.10 -9.08 -15.31
CA ASP A 116 1.60 -10.43 -15.64
C ASP A 116 2.77 -10.37 -16.64
N LYS A 117 2.61 -9.59 -17.72
CA LYS A 117 3.69 -9.37 -18.69
C LYS A 117 4.91 -8.72 -18.04
N ALA A 118 4.69 -7.70 -17.21
CA ALA A 118 5.76 -7.02 -16.49
C ALA A 118 6.49 -7.97 -15.55
N TYR A 119 5.76 -8.77 -14.76
CA TYR A 119 6.36 -9.73 -13.83
C TYR A 119 7.24 -10.75 -14.54
N LYS A 120 6.74 -11.39 -15.61
CA LYS A 120 7.49 -12.41 -16.37
C LYS A 120 8.79 -11.84 -16.94
N THR A 121 8.70 -10.75 -17.69
CA THR A 121 9.88 -10.09 -18.29
C THR A 121 10.89 -9.61 -17.23
N THR A 122 10.39 -8.97 -16.17
CA THR A 122 11.25 -8.46 -15.09
C THR A 122 11.96 -9.58 -14.33
N SER A 123 11.28 -10.71 -14.12
CA SER A 123 11.85 -11.86 -13.41
C SER A 123 12.98 -12.54 -14.20
N GLU A 124 12.86 -12.58 -15.53
CA GLU A 124 13.90 -13.08 -16.44
C GLU A 124 15.15 -12.17 -16.39
N ASP A 125 14.94 -10.86 -16.27
CA ASP A 125 16.01 -9.86 -16.16
C ASP A 125 16.60 -9.74 -14.73
N GLY A 126 16.21 -10.61 -13.79
CA GLY A 126 16.68 -10.56 -12.40
C GLY A 126 16.14 -9.38 -11.58
N GLY A 127 15.08 -8.73 -12.07
CA GLY A 127 14.38 -7.64 -11.41
C GLY A 127 13.22 -8.10 -10.52
N LYS A 128 12.59 -7.13 -9.86
CA LYS A 128 11.34 -7.31 -9.10
C LYS A 128 10.27 -6.32 -9.51
N VAL A 129 9.00 -6.67 -9.33
CA VAL A 129 7.87 -5.76 -9.56
C VAL A 129 7.33 -5.23 -8.23
N TYR A 130 7.29 -3.91 -8.10
CA TYR A 130 6.74 -3.22 -6.93
C TYR A 130 5.48 -2.44 -7.28
N LEU A 131 4.56 -2.38 -6.31
CA LEU A 131 3.22 -1.84 -6.44
C LEU A 131 3.01 -0.75 -5.39
N PHE A 132 2.65 0.46 -5.82
CA PHE A 132 2.37 1.59 -4.94
C PHE A 132 0.85 1.80 -4.82
N PHE A 133 0.31 1.47 -3.66
CA PHE A 133 -1.13 1.43 -3.44
C PHE A 133 -1.69 2.78 -3.05
N SER A 134 -2.81 3.16 -3.67
CA SER A 134 -3.59 4.34 -3.31
C SER A 134 -5.08 4.08 -3.56
N VAL A 135 -5.93 4.44 -2.60
CA VAL A 135 -7.38 4.34 -2.75
C VAL A 135 -7.90 5.58 -3.45
N ASN A 136 -8.81 5.40 -4.42
CA ASN A 136 -9.40 6.52 -5.15
C ASN A 136 -10.09 7.51 -4.20
N GLY A 137 -9.86 8.81 -4.38
CA GLY A 137 -10.41 9.86 -3.52
C GLY A 137 -9.76 10.01 -2.13
N SER A 138 -8.89 9.10 -1.70
CA SER A 138 -8.31 9.13 -0.35
C SER A 138 -7.28 10.24 -0.10
N GLY A 139 -6.74 10.86 -1.17
CA GLY A 139 -5.70 11.88 -1.06
C GLY A 139 -4.35 11.38 -0.53
N ARG A 140 -4.13 10.06 -0.48
CA ARG A 140 -2.94 9.43 0.09
C ARG A 140 -2.50 8.17 -0.67
N PHE A 141 -1.24 7.81 -0.50
CA PHE A 141 -0.76 6.45 -0.74
C PHE A 141 -0.87 5.66 0.57
N CYS A 142 -1.25 4.38 0.49
CA CYS A 142 -1.51 3.53 1.65
C CYS A 142 -0.52 2.37 1.80
N GLY A 143 0.46 2.25 0.90
CA GLY A 143 1.56 1.31 1.09
C GLY A 143 2.26 0.90 -0.18
N ILE A 144 3.21 -0.01 0.00
CA ILE A 144 4.07 -0.59 -1.02
C ILE A 144 4.03 -2.10 -0.88
N ALA A 145 3.87 -2.82 -1.98
CA ALA A 145 3.98 -4.28 -2.02
C ALA A 145 4.90 -4.75 -3.15
N GLU A 146 5.48 -5.93 -2.99
CA GLU A 146 6.18 -6.66 -4.05
C GLU A 146 5.22 -7.70 -4.65
N MET A 147 5.16 -7.81 -5.97
CA MET A 147 4.48 -8.90 -6.66
C MET A 147 5.39 -10.13 -6.66
N THR A 148 4.91 -11.26 -6.14
CA THR A 148 5.74 -12.44 -5.86
C THR A 148 5.49 -13.62 -6.78
N ALA A 149 4.43 -13.59 -7.60
CA ALA A 149 4.21 -14.56 -8.67
C ALA A 149 3.35 -13.97 -9.80
N ALA A 150 3.35 -14.67 -10.94
CA ALA A 150 2.52 -14.38 -12.10
C ALA A 150 1.01 -14.46 -11.80
N VAL A 151 0.20 -13.90 -12.70
CA VAL A 151 -1.26 -13.86 -12.51
C VAL A 151 -1.90 -15.20 -12.85
N ASN A 152 -2.70 -15.72 -11.94
CA ASN A 152 -3.61 -16.83 -12.24
C ASN A 152 -4.96 -16.28 -12.72
N PHE A 153 -5.08 -16.09 -14.04
CA PHE A 153 -6.28 -15.56 -14.72
C PHE A 153 -7.57 -16.36 -14.49
N LYS A 154 -7.47 -17.64 -14.11
CA LYS A 154 -8.65 -18.49 -13.83
C LYS A 154 -9.11 -18.37 -12.37
N SER A 155 -8.26 -17.86 -11.49
CA SER A 155 -8.56 -17.73 -10.06
C SER A 155 -9.61 -16.64 -9.83
N LYS A 156 -10.55 -16.94 -8.94
CA LYS A 156 -11.54 -16.01 -8.39
C LYS A 156 -11.59 -16.23 -6.88
N LEU A 157 -11.54 -15.14 -6.13
CA LEU A 157 -11.61 -15.18 -4.67
C LEU A 157 -12.78 -14.33 -4.20
N ASN A 158 -13.50 -14.81 -3.19
CA ASN A 158 -14.65 -14.12 -2.63
C ASN A 158 -14.27 -13.17 -1.48
N ILE A 159 -13.05 -12.64 -1.51
CA ILE A 159 -12.49 -11.77 -0.47
C ILE A 159 -12.60 -10.28 -0.81
N TRP A 160 -13.00 -9.97 -2.05
CA TRP A 160 -13.13 -8.61 -2.56
C TRP A 160 -14.52 -8.04 -2.27
N ASN A 161 -14.63 -6.73 -2.11
CA ASN A 161 -15.89 -6.03 -1.87
C ASN A 161 -16.91 -6.28 -2.99
N GLU A 162 -16.44 -6.40 -4.24
CA GLU A 162 -17.26 -6.82 -5.39
C GLU A 162 -16.89 -8.25 -5.82
N THR A 163 -17.60 -9.24 -5.30
CA THR A 163 -17.26 -10.68 -5.42
C THR A 163 -17.25 -11.21 -6.86
N SER A 164 -18.12 -10.70 -7.74
CA SER A 164 -18.30 -11.23 -9.12
C SER A 164 -17.44 -10.55 -10.18
N ARG A 165 -16.92 -9.35 -9.90
CA ARG A 165 -16.25 -8.50 -10.88
C ARG A 165 -14.81 -8.89 -11.13
N TRP A 166 -14.14 -9.42 -10.12
CA TRP A 166 -12.69 -9.61 -10.16
C TRP A 166 -12.30 -11.05 -10.47
N SER A 167 -11.46 -11.21 -11.49
CA SER A 167 -10.82 -12.47 -11.85
C SER A 167 -9.36 -12.21 -12.19
N GLY A 168 -8.51 -13.21 -11.99
CA GLY A 168 -7.07 -13.02 -12.12
C GLY A 168 -6.46 -12.56 -10.81
N VAL A 169 -5.98 -13.51 -10.02
CA VAL A 169 -5.37 -13.25 -8.73
C VAL A 169 -3.88 -13.53 -8.81
N PHE A 170 -3.09 -12.68 -8.17
CA PHE A 170 -1.66 -12.88 -8.01
C PHE A 170 -1.23 -12.59 -6.56
N PRO A 171 -0.23 -13.32 -6.05
CA PRO A 171 0.29 -13.09 -4.71
C PRO A 171 1.17 -11.85 -4.67
N ILE A 172 1.10 -11.15 -3.53
CA ILE A 172 1.93 -10.00 -3.21
C ILE A 172 2.43 -10.09 -1.77
N THR A 173 3.57 -9.46 -1.48
CA THR A 173 4.07 -9.28 -0.12
C THR A 173 4.09 -7.79 0.20
N TRP A 174 3.33 -7.38 1.21
CA TRP A 174 3.32 -6.00 1.69
C TRP A 174 4.65 -5.68 2.34
N VAL A 175 5.29 -4.60 1.86
CA VAL A 175 6.56 -4.14 2.39
C VAL A 175 6.41 -2.93 3.32
N SER A 176 5.41 -2.09 3.05
CA SER A 176 4.93 -1.07 3.99
C SER A 176 3.43 -0.93 3.83
N THR A 177 2.73 -0.80 4.95
CA THR A 177 1.30 -0.47 5.05
C THR A 177 1.09 0.95 5.58
N ASP A 178 2.14 1.78 5.55
CA ASP A 178 2.06 3.15 6.01
C ASP A 178 1.27 4.02 5.04
N SER A 179 0.41 4.86 5.60
CA SER A 179 -0.28 5.87 4.82
C SER A 179 0.46 7.20 4.84
N LEU A 180 0.72 7.75 3.65
CA LEU A 180 1.39 9.04 3.45
C LEU A 180 0.55 9.95 2.55
N PRO A 181 0.29 11.21 2.97
CA PRO A 181 -0.49 12.16 2.17
C PRO A 181 0.15 12.51 0.83
N ASN A 182 -0.67 12.76 -0.19
CA ASN A 182 -0.24 13.11 -1.55
C ASN A 182 0.67 14.35 -1.63
N ARG A 183 0.60 15.26 -0.65
CA ARG A 183 1.47 16.45 -0.58
C ARG A 183 2.96 16.11 -0.61
N HIS A 184 3.36 14.94 -0.11
CA HIS A 184 4.76 14.50 -0.15
C HIS A 184 5.21 14.06 -1.55
N PHE A 185 4.25 13.71 -2.41
CA PHE A 185 4.50 13.06 -3.70
C PHE A 185 4.19 13.96 -4.90
N VAL A 186 3.54 15.10 -4.69
CA VAL A 186 3.09 16.01 -5.77
C VAL A 186 4.24 16.54 -6.65
N GLN A 187 5.46 16.60 -6.12
CA GLN A 187 6.65 17.03 -6.86
C GLN A 187 7.22 15.93 -7.77
N LEU A 188 6.87 14.67 -7.52
CA LEU A 188 7.32 13.56 -8.37
C LEU A 188 6.48 13.54 -9.64
N ARG A 189 7.11 13.88 -10.77
CA ARG A 189 6.48 13.89 -12.09
C ARG A 189 6.84 12.65 -12.88
N ASN A 190 5.84 12.06 -13.54
CA ASN A 190 6.03 10.84 -14.33
C ASN A 190 6.12 11.15 -15.84
N PRO A 191 7.30 11.05 -16.47
CA PRO A 191 7.43 11.27 -17.91
C PRO A 191 6.65 10.25 -18.75
N LEU A 192 6.36 9.05 -18.22
CA LEU A 192 5.52 8.04 -18.88
C LEU A 192 4.01 8.35 -18.82
N ASN A 193 3.64 9.48 -18.19
CA ASN A 193 2.25 9.93 -18.05
C ASN A 193 2.17 11.45 -18.27
N GLU A 194 2.69 11.93 -19.40
CA GLU A 194 2.63 13.35 -19.80
C GLU A 194 3.25 14.32 -18.76
N ASN A 195 4.26 13.87 -18.00
CA ASN A 195 4.86 14.62 -16.89
C ASN A 195 3.86 15.09 -15.80
N LYS A 196 2.70 14.45 -15.72
CA LYS A 196 1.73 14.66 -14.64
C LYS A 196 2.34 14.20 -13.32
N PRO A 197 1.96 14.82 -12.17
CA PRO A 197 2.35 14.31 -10.87
C PRO A 197 1.92 12.85 -10.70
N ILE A 198 2.72 12.03 -10.02
CA ILE A 198 2.41 10.60 -9.83
C ILE A 198 1.06 10.36 -9.12
N THR A 199 0.59 11.35 -8.36
CA THR A 199 -0.70 11.32 -7.66
C THR A 199 -1.91 11.32 -8.62
N TYR A 200 -1.71 11.70 -9.89
CA TYR A 200 -2.72 11.73 -10.96
C TYR A 200 -2.73 10.45 -11.82
N SER A 201 -1.93 9.46 -11.42
CA SER A 201 -1.82 8.20 -12.15
C SER A 201 -3.09 7.36 -12.08
N ARG A 202 -3.38 6.65 -13.17
CA ARG A 202 -4.44 5.64 -13.25
C ARG A 202 -3.94 4.29 -12.73
N ASP A 203 -4.86 3.34 -12.60
CA ASP A 203 -4.52 1.97 -12.21
C ASP A 203 -3.53 1.35 -13.21
N THR A 204 -2.53 0.63 -12.68
CA THR A 204 -1.42 0.00 -13.43
C THR A 204 -0.56 0.97 -14.25
N GLN A 205 -0.50 2.25 -13.88
CA GLN A 205 0.42 3.20 -14.49
C GLN A 205 1.86 2.85 -14.09
N GLU A 206 2.72 2.64 -15.08
CA GLU A 206 4.14 2.40 -14.87
C GLU A 206 4.88 3.68 -14.45
N VAL A 207 5.86 3.53 -13.56
CA VAL A 207 6.68 4.60 -13.01
C VAL A 207 8.17 4.29 -13.28
N PRO A 208 8.94 5.24 -13.85
CA PRO A 208 10.37 5.06 -14.06
C PRO A 208 11.13 4.82 -12.75
N PHE A 209 12.19 4.02 -12.82
CA PHE A 209 13.01 3.62 -11.68
C PHE A 209 13.46 4.82 -10.83
N ASN A 210 14.00 5.87 -11.45
CA ASN A 210 14.50 7.05 -10.73
C ASN A 210 13.40 7.82 -9.96
N ILE A 211 12.15 7.78 -10.44
CA ILE A 211 11.00 8.40 -9.78
C ILE A 211 10.50 7.49 -8.65
N ALA A 212 10.43 6.18 -8.91
CA ALA A 212 10.06 5.18 -7.93
C ALA A 212 11.05 5.11 -6.75
N PHE A 213 12.35 5.24 -7.03
CA PHE A 213 13.38 5.29 -6.00
C PHE A 213 13.16 6.47 -5.03
N LYS A 214 12.84 7.66 -5.57
CA LYS A 214 12.49 8.84 -4.75
C LYS A 214 11.21 8.62 -3.96
N PHE A 215 10.22 7.95 -4.54
CA PHE A 215 8.98 7.58 -3.84
C PHE A 215 9.28 6.71 -2.61
N ILE A 216 10.09 5.66 -2.78
CA ILE A 216 10.46 4.75 -1.69
C ILE A 216 11.31 5.47 -0.63
N ALA A 217 12.19 6.37 -1.04
CA ALA A 217 12.98 7.19 -0.11
C ALA A 217 12.11 8.10 0.77
N ILE A 218 11.00 8.64 0.24
CA ILE A 218 10.03 9.40 1.04
C ILE A 218 9.39 8.50 2.11
N TYR A 219 8.99 7.28 1.74
CA TYR A 219 8.46 6.29 2.67
C TYR A 219 9.46 5.95 3.79
N ALA A 220 10.72 5.66 3.43
CA ALA A 220 11.78 5.37 4.39
C ALA A 220 12.04 6.55 5.33
N LYS A 221 12.06 7.78 4.81
CA LYS A 221 12.27 8.99 5.63
C LYS A 221 11.12 9.21 6.63
N CYS A 222 9.87 9.03 6.22
CA CYS A 222 8.72 9.21 7.10
C CYS A 222 8.66 8.17 8.22
N ASP A 223 9.09 6.94 7.96
CA ASP A 223 9.18 5.91 9.00
C ASP A 223 10.18 6.27 10.10
N ILE A 224 11.33 6.85 9.74
CA ILE A 224 12.34 7.32 10.71
C ILE A 224 11.74 8.33 11.71
N TYR A 225 10.85 9.23 11.26
CA TYR A 225 10.22 10.22 12.13
C TYR A 225 9.17 9.62 13.08
N LYS A 226 8.64 8.43 12.81
CA LYS A 226 7.69 7.75 13.72
C LYS A 226 8.39 7.02 14.87
N ARG A 227 9.68 6.74 14.74
CA ARG A 227 10.47 5.99 15.73
C ARG A 227 11.18 6.88 16.75
N LYS A 228 11.19 8.19 16.55
CA LYS A 228 11.72 9.18 17.49
C LYS A 228 10.58 9.75 18.32
#